data_AF-A0A8T4TUF7-F1
#
_entry.id   AF-A0A8T4TUF7-F1
#
_cell.length_a   1.000
_cell.length_b   1.000
_cell.length_c   1.000
_cell.angle_alpha   90.00
_cell.angle_beta   90.00
_cell.angle_gamma   90.00
#
_symmetry.space_group_name_H-M   'P 1'
#
loop_
_entity.id
_entity.type
_entity.pdbx_description
1 polymer ?
#
loop_
_entity_poly.entity_id
_entity_poly.type
_entity_poly.pdbx_seq_one_letter_code
_entity_poly.pdbx_strand_id
1 'polypeptide(L)'
;MADWRDKVDLALREHLEAQIKESNMYKEAYEKASNQGNAQLWVAIAVLSKQVFNLNQKLRVVEDAIKDVGSNVRESIGKIEEVQTKVAEVKEVSEKAVRDTPKKIVKKVAKKVVKKKAPAKKKPVRKGISRALKKF
;
A
#
# COMPACT_ATOMS: atom_id res chain seq x y z
N MET A 1 -6.77 -28.62 47.94
CA MET A 1 -6.39 -27.19 47.87
C MET A 1 -6.72 -26.70 46.48
N ALA A 2 -7.31 -25.51 46.31
CA ALA A 2 -7.54 -24.95 44.98
C ALA A 2 -6.19 -24.71 44.30
N ASP A 3 -6.01 -25.20 43.06
CA ASP A 3 -4.80 -24.94 42.29
C ASP A 3 -4.75 -23.43 42.01
N TRP A 4 -3.60 -22.79 42.21
CA TRP A 4 -3.44 -21.36 41.95
C TRP A 4 -3.74 -21.04 40.48
N ARG A 5 -3.56 -22.04 39.60
CA ARG A 5 -3.90 -21.98 38.18
C ARG A 5 -5.36 -21.65 37.88
N ASP A 6 -6.27 -22.02 38.79
CA ASP A 6 -7.71 -21.75 38.63
C ASP A 6 -8.08 -20.31 39.01
N LYS A 7 -7.15 -19.57 39.63
CA LYS A 7 -7.32 -18.18 40.06
C LYS A 7 -6.62 -17.17 39.14
N VAL A 8 -5.86 -17.65 38.16
CA VAL A 8 -5.14 -16.80 37.20
C VAL A 8 -6.00 -16.64 35.95
N ASP A 9 -5.98 -15.42 35.40
CA ASP A 9 -6.63 -15.13 34.12
C ASP A 9 -6.14 -16.09 33.02
N LEU A 10 -7.05 -16.49 32.12
CA LEU A 10 -6.77 -17.51 31.11
C LEU A 10 -5.58 -17.14 30.22
N ALA A 11 -5.46 -15.86 29.82
CA ALA A 11 -4.40 -15.40 28.95
C ALA A 11 -3.04 -15.36 29.66
N LEU A 12 -3.04 -14.97 30.94
CA LEU A 12 -1.83 -15.02 31.78
C LEU A 12 -1.40 -16.46 32.07
N ARG A 13 -2.36 -17.36 32.28
CA ARG A 13 -2.11 -18.76 32.59
C ARG A 13 -1.35 -19.48 31.47
N GLU A 14 -1.77 -19.30 30.22
CA GLU A 14 -1.08 -19.89 29.06
C GLU A 14 0.38 -19.42 28.96
N HIS A 15 0.61 -18.13 29.18
CA HIS A 15 1.96 -17.57 29.16
C HIS A 15 2.83 -18.14 30.29
N LEU A 16 2.29 -18.23 31.51
CA LEU A 16 3.01 -18.81 32.65
C LEU A 16 3.33 -20.29 32.45
N GLU A 17 2.39 -21.07 31.91
CA GLU A 17 2.63 -22.49 31.59
C GLU A 17 3.72 -22.64 30.52
N ALA A 18 3.75 -21.77 29.51
CA ALA A 18 4.83 -21.75 28.52
C ALA A 18 6.19 -21.43 29.19
N GLN A 19 6.25 -20.45 30.10
CA GLN A 19 7.47 -20.12 30.84
C GLN A 19 7.94 -21.26 31.75
N ILE A 20 7.01 -21.94 32.43
CA ILE A 20 7.33 -23.11 33.26
C ILE A 20 7.90 -24.22 32.38
N LYS A 21 7.27 -24.49 31.24
CA LYS A 21 7.74 -25.51 30.28
C LYS A 21 9.13 -25.18 29.74
N GLU A 22 9.39 -23.92 29.39
CA GLU A 22 10.71 -23.49 28.90
C GLU A 22 11.78 -23.57 29.98
N SER A 23 11.46 -23.16 31.22
CA SER A 23 12.39 -23.26 32.36
C SER A 23 12.70 -24.72 32.70
N ASN A 24 11.71 -25.61 32.58
CA ASN A 24 11.88 -27.06 32.79
C ASN A 24 12.82 -27.72 31.76
N MET A 25 13.11 -27.08 30.62
CA MET A 25 14.13 -27.59 29.69
C MET A 25 15.53 -27.60 30.31
N TYR A 26 15.76 -26.77 31.33
CA TYR A 26 17.03 -26.66 32.05
C TYR A 26 17.00 -27.39 33.40
N LYS A 27 16.11 -28.38 33.54
CA LYS A 27 15.93 -29.15 34.78
C LYS A 27 17.22 -29.75 35.32
N GLU A 28 18.01 -30.33 34.44
CA GLU A 28 19.32 -30.90 34.82
C GLU A 28 20.30 -29.86 35.38
N ALA A 29 20.17 -28.58 34.98
CA ALA A 29 21.04 -27.51 35.43
C ALA A 29 20.71 -27.09 36.87
N TYR A 30 19.42 -26.96 37.21
CA TYR A 30 19.02 -26.56 38.57
C TYR A 30 18.94 -27.75 39.55
N GLU A 31 18.75 -28.98 39.09
CA GLU A 31 18.75 -30.18 39.94
C GLU A 31 20.12 -30.47 40.57
N LYS A 32 21.21 -30.07 39.90
CA LYS A 32 22.57 -30.23 40.41
C LYS A 32 23.00 -29.11 41.36
N ALA A 33 22.17 -28.08 41.53
CA ALA A 33 22.48 -26.93 42.36
C ALA A 33 22.20 -27.21 43.84
N SER A 34 23.00 -26.65 44.73
CA SER A 34 22.81 -26.79 46.18
C SER A 34 21.46 -26.28 46.68
N ASN A 35 20.86 -25.30 45.98
CA ASN A 35 19.50 -24.85 46.21
C ASN A 35 18.73 -24.86 44.89
N GLN A 36 17.96 -25.92 44.68
CA GLN A 36 17.20 -26.15 43.46
C GLN A 36 16.19 -25.04 43.17
N GLY A 37 15.46 -24.57 44.19
CA GLY A 37 14.45 -23.52 44.03
C GLY A 37 15.05 -22.20 43.56
N ASN A 38 16.15 -21.77 44.17
CA ASN A 38 16.85 -20.56 43.74
C ASN A 38 17.44 -20.73 42.34
N ALA A 39 18.04 -21.88 42.02
CA ALA A 39 18.59 -22.12 40.69
C ALA A 39 17.49 -22.14 39.61
N GLN A 40 16.32 -22.71 39.89
CA GLN A 40 15.17 -22.68 38.98
C GLN A 40 14.66 -21.25 38.76
N LEU A 41 14.62 -20.40 39.79
CA LEU A 41 14.29 -18.98 39.65
C LEU A 41 15.29 -18.25 38.76
N TRP A 42 16.59 -18.48 38.95
CA TRP A 42 17.63 -17.89 38.09
C TRP A 42 17.52 -18.34 36.63
N VAL A 43 17.20 -19.61 36.40
CA VAL A 43 16.91 -20.13 35.06
C VAL A 43 15.72 -19.40 34.44
N ALA A 44 14.61 -19.25 35.17
CA ALA A 44 13.43 -18.54 34.69
C ALA A 44 13.75 -17.07 34.36
N ILE A 45 14.51 -16.39 35.22
CA ILE A 45 14.96 -15.01 34.98
C ILE A 45 15.84 -14.93 33.73
N ALA A 46 16.75 -15.88 33.53
CA ALA A 46 17.62 -15.91 32.35
C ALA A 46 16.81 -16.12 31.06
N VAL A 47 15.84 -17.03 31.09
CA VAL A 47 14.91 -17.27 29.96
C VAL A 47 14.14 -15.99 29.62
N LEU A 48 13.57 -15.33 30.62
CA LEU A 48 12.84 -14.07 30.43
C LEU A 48 13.75 -12.96 29.89
N SER A 49 14.96 -12.84 30.42
CA SER A 49 15.95 -11.86 29.97
C SER A 49 16.31 -12.06 28.50
N LYS A 50 16.48 -13.33 28.07
CA LYS A 50 16.70 -13.69 26.67
C LYS A 50 15.51 -13.30 25.78
N GLN A 51 14.28 -13.57 26.22
CA GLN A 51 13.08 -13.19 25.48
C GLN A 51 12.98 -11.66 25.30
N VAL A 52 13.19 -10.89 26.37
CA VAL A 52 13.19 -9.41 26.33
C VAL A 52 14.29 -8.89 25.40
N PHE A 53 15.50 -9.45 25.48
CA PHE A 53 16.59 -9.08 24.59
C PHE A 53 16.26 -9.33 23.12
N ASN A 54 15.71 -10.51 22.80
CA ASN A 54 15.30 -10.85 21.44
C ASN A 54 14.19 -9.91 20.91
N LEU A 55 13.22 -9.55 21.75
CA LEU A 55 12.19 -8.58 21.39
C LEU A 55 12.79 -7.21 21.10
N ASN A 56 13.73 -6.74 21.93
CA ASN A 56 14.43 -5.48 21.72
C ASN A 56 15.24 -5.47 20.42
N GLN A 57 15.89 -6.58 20.06
CA GLN A 57 16.59 -6.71 18.77
C GLN A 57 15.62 -6.63 17.59
N LYS A 58 14.51 -7.38 17.64
CA LYS A 58 13.48 -7.32 16.59
C LYS A 58 12.89 -5.92 16.44
N LEU A 59 12.66 -5.23 17.55
CA LEU A 59 12.16 -3.87 17.57
C LEU A 59 13.14 -2.92 16.87
N ARG A 60 14.45 -3.01 17.15
CA ARG A 60 15.47 -2.21 16.45
C ARG A 60 15.48 -2.44 14.94
N VAL A 61 15.41 -3.70 14.50
CA VAL A 61 15.36 -4.03 13.07
C VAL A 61 14.12 -3.40 12.40
N VAL A 62 12.97 -3.44 13.07
CA VAL A 62 11.74 -2.81 12.57
C VAL A 62 11.88 -1.29 12.56
N GLU A 63 12.45 -0.68 13.59
CA GLU A 63 12.70 0.77 13.64
C GLU A 63 13.60 1.22 12.49
N ASP A 64 14.66 0.47 12.19
CA ASP A 64 15.58 0.80 11.10
C ASP A 64 14.91 0.62 9.73
N ALA A 65 14.15 -0.45 9.54
CA ALA A 65 13.34 -0.64 8.33
C ALA A 65 12.32 0.50 8.12
N ILE A 66 11.70 1.00 9.20
CA ILE A 66 10.79 2.15 9.13
C ILE A 66 11.53 3.43 8.74
N LYS A 67 12.74 3.67 9.27
CA LYS A 67 13.56 4.83 8.89
C LYS A 67 13.94 4.79 7.41
N ASP A 68 14.33 3.62 6.91
CA ASP A 68 14.70 3.42 5.50
C ASP A 68 13.50 3.62 4.57
N VAL A 69 12.31 3.12 4.95
CA VAL A 69 11.09 3.40 4.20
C VAL A 69 10.77 4.90 4.24
N GLY A 70 10.92 5.54 5.41
CA GLY A 70 10.68 6.97 5.58
C GLY A 70 11.60 7.85 4.73
N SER A 71 12.87 7.49 4.58
CA SER A 71 13.82 8.22 3.73
C SER A 71 13.48 8.05 2.25
N ASN A 72 13.18 6.84 1.80
CA ASN A 72 12.75 6.55 0.42
C ASN A 72 11.46 7.28 0.03
N VAL A 73 10.48 7.32 0.95
CA VAL A 73 9.23 8.06 0.74
C VAL A 73 9.52 9.56 0.63
N ARG A 74 10.37 10.11 1.51
CA ARG A 74 10.76 11.53 1.46
C ARG A 74 11.45 11.90 0.15
N GLU A 75 12.38 11.07 -0.34
CA GLU A 75 13.04 11.30 -1.63
C GLU A 75 12.04 11.25 -2.79
N SER A 76 11.10 10.30 -2.75
CA SER A 76 10.06 10.17 -3.77
C SER A 76 9.13 11.38 -3.80
N ILE A 77 8.75 11.93 -2.64
CA ILE A 77 7.97 13.17 -2.54
C ILE A 77 8.72 14.33 -3.20
N GLY A 78 10.02 14.50 -2.92
CA GLY A 78 10.82 15.55 -3.55
C GLY A 78 10.88 15.45 -5.08
N LYS A 79 11.03 14.23 -5.62
CA LYS A 79 10.98 13.99 -7.08
C LYS A 79 9.61 14.35 -7.67
N ILE A 80 8.52 14.05 -6.96
CA ILE A 80 7.17 14.39 -7.41
C ILE A 80 6.97 15.92 -7.43
N GLU A 81 7.43 16.64 -6.40
CA GLU A 81 7.37 18.10 -6.35
C GLU A 81 8.15 18.76 -7.50
N GLU A 82 9.33 18.24 -7.82
CA GLU A 82 10.14 18.70 -8.95
C GLU A 82 9.41 18.48 -10.29
N VAL A 83 8.80 17.30 -10.48
CA VAL A 83 8.02 16.99 -11.69
C VAL A 83 6.79 17.90 -11.77
N GLN A 84 6.07 18.14 -10.68
CA GLN A 84 4.93 19.06 -10.68
C GLN A 84 5.32 20.48 -11.09
N THR A 85 6.47 20.96 -10.63
CA THR A 85 7.00 22.28 -11.01
C THR A 85 7.30 22.34 -12.51
N LYS A 86 8.02 21.34 -13.06
CA LYS A 86 8.31 21.25 -14.50
C LYS A 86 7.03 21.13 -15.34
N VAL A 87 6.03 20.38 -14.89
CA VAL A 87 4.73 20.26 -15.57
C VAL A 87 4.01 21.61 -15.61
N ALA A 88 4.06 22.40 -14.54
CA ALA A 88 3.49 23.74 -14.51
C ALA A 88 4.18 24.68 -15.52
N GLU A 89 5.51 24.67 -15.59
CA GLU A 89 6.28 25.44 -16.57
C GLU A 89 5.96 25.04 -18.02
N VAL A 90 5.92 23.74 -18.32
CA VAL A 90 5.56 23.24 -19.66
C VAL A 90 4.15 23.67 -20.04
N LYS A 91 3.21 23.64 -19.08
CA LYS A 91 1.84 24.10 -19.30
C LYS A 91 1.80 25.59 -19.64
N GLU A 92 2.50 26.43 -18.89
CA GLU A 92 2.64 27.88 -19.18
C GLU A 92 3.22 28.13 -20.59
N VAL A 93 4.30 27.43 -20.95
CA VAL A 93 4.94 27.56 -22.27
C VAL A 93 4.00 27.13 -23.39
N SER A 94 3.25 26.04 -23.18
CA SER A 94 2.26 25.57 -24.16
C SER A 94 1.10 26.54 -24.35
N GLU A 95 0.63 27.19 -23.28
CA GLU A 95 -0.46 28.18 -23.35
C GLU A 95 -0.01 29.47 -24.06
N LYS A 96 1.23 29.92 -23.84
CA LYS A 96 1.83 31.07 -24.55
C LYS A 96 1.99 30.76 -26.06
N ALA A 97 2.52 29.58 -26.40
CA ALA A 97 2.68 29.16 -27.80
C ALA A 97 1.35 29.08 -28.58
N VAL A 98 0.25 28.70 -27.91
CA VAL A 98 -1.11 28.66 -28.49
C VAL A 98 -1.71 30.07 -28.65
N ARG A 99 -1.33 31.04 -27.81
CA ARG A 99 -1.77 32.45 -27.95
C ARG A 99 -1.06 33.18 -29.09
N ASP A 100 0.23 32.92 -29.29
CA ASP A 100 1.05 33.59 -30.32
C ASP A 100 0.90 32.98 -31.72
N THR A 101 0.11 31.90 -31.86
CA THR A 101 -0.15 31.30 -33.18
C THR A 101 -1.11 32.18 -33.99
N PRO A 102 -0.79 32.56 -35.25
CA PRO A 102 -1.63 33.43 -36.05
C PRO A 102 -3.04 32.87 -36.29
N LYS A 103 -4.08 33.68 -36.01
CA LYS A 103 -5.53 33.37 -36.15
C LYS A 103 -5.96 32.80 -37.52
N LYS A 104 -5.10 32.85 -38.56
CA LYS A 104 -5.36 32.24 -39.88
C LYS A 104 -5.33 30.70 -39.88
N ILE A 105 -4.67 30.05 -38.92
CA ILE A 105 -4.59 28.57 -38.87
C ILE A 105 -5.78 27.97 -38.10
N VAL A 106 -6.31 28.66 -37.09
CA VAL A 106 -7.48 28.23 -36.30
C VAL A 106 -8.73 28.03 -37.18
N LYS A 107 -8.93 28.89 -38.20
CA LYS A 107 -10.02 28.71 -39.18
C LYS A 107 -9.85 27.50 -40.10
N LYS A 108 -8.62 27.03 -40.38
CA LYS A 108 -8.39 25.85 -41.24
C LYS A 108 -8.60 24.52 -40.52
N VAL A 109 -8.31 24.45 -39.22
CA VAL A 109 -8.51 23.21 -38.43
C VAL A 109 -9.98 23.03 -38.03
N ALA A 110 -10.68 24.11 -37.64
CA ALA A 110 -12.13 24.06 -37.41
C ALA A 110 -12.92 23.59 -38.64
N LYS A 111 -12.47 23.99 -39.86
CA LYS A 111 -13.12 23.58 -41.12
C LYS A 111 -12.80 22.13 -41.54
N LYS A 112 -11.70 21.53 -41.05
CA LYS A 112 -11.32 20.14 -41.37
C LYS A 112 -11.96 19.10 -40.44
N VAL A 113 -12.36 19.49 -39.22
CA VAL A 113 -13.11 18.60 -38.30
C VAL A 113 -14.61 18.59 -38.62
N VAL A 114 -15.19 19.67 -39.18
CA VAL A 114 -16.61 19.69 -39.60
C VAL A 114 -16.89 18.82 -40.84
N LYS A 115 -15.88 18.46 -41.65
CA LYS A 115 -16.08 17.57 -42.82
C LYS A 115 -16.15 16.08 -42.50
N LYS A 116 -15.88 15.65 -41.26
CA LYS A 116 -15.99 14.23 -40.83
C LYS A 116 -17.14 13.93 -39.86
N LYS A 117 -17.90 14.95 -39.45
CA LYS A 117 -19.15 14.79 -38.68
C LYS A 117 -20.21 15.78 -39.19
N ALA A 118 -20.99 15.37 -40.19
CA ALA A 118 -22.28 15.99 -40.46
C ALA A 118 -23.37 14.89 -40.45
N PRO A 119 -24.45 15.08 -39.67
CA PRO A 119 -25.43 14.05 -39.38
C PRO A 119 -26.40 13.83 -40.54
N ALA A 120 -26.90 12.60 -40.62
CA ALA A 120 -28.01 12.20 -41.48
C ALA A 120 -29.20 13.16 -41.31
N LYS A 121 -29.58 13.87 -42.37
CA LYS A 121 -30.86 14.61 -42.44
C LYS A 121 -31.88 13.77 -43.22
N LYS A 122 -32.97 13.41 -42.53
CA LYS A 122 -34.18 12.79 -43.10
C LYS A 122 -35.13 13.85 -43.71
N LYS A 123 -35.70 13.47 -44.87
CA LYS A 123 -37.05 13.79 -45.44
C LYS A 123 -37.28 15.20 -46.03
N PRO A 124 -38.14 15.37 -47.07
CA PRO A 124 -39.44 14.69 -47.26
C PRO A 124 -39.82 14.18 -48.67
N VAL A 125 -40.95 13.46 -48.68
CA VAL A 125 -41.68 12.80 -49.76
C VAL A 125 -42.24 13.79 -50.80
N ARG A 126 -42.21 13.44 -52.10
CA ARG A 126 -43.28 13.77 -53.07
C ARG A 126 -43.39 12.73 -54.19
N LYS A 127 -44.65 12.40 -54.51
CA LYS A 127 -45.18 11.32 -55.37
C LYS A 127 -44.91 11.54 -56.86
N GLY A 128 -44.88 10.46 -57.65
CA GLY A 128 -45.05 10.55 -59.10
C GLY A 128 -44.69 9.32 -59.96
N ILE A 129 -45.52 8.28 -59.93
CA ILE A 129 -46.09 7.56 -61.11
C ILE A 129 -45.14 6.81 -62.08
N SER A 130 -45.20 5.47 -61.95
CA SER A 130 -45.44 4.43 -62.99
C SER A 130 -44.42 4.16 -64.12
N ARG A 131 -43.94 2.92 -64.23
CA ARG A 131 -44.49 1.83 -65.09
C ARG A 131 -43.52 0.63 -65.16
N ALA A 132 -44.10 -0.55 -64.92
CA ALA A 132 -43.91 -1.82 -65.63
C ALA A 132 -42.51 -2.27 -66.13
N LEU A 133 -42.07 -3.41 -65.59
CA LEU A 133 -41.43 -4.54 -66.30
C LEU A 133 -41.81 -5.80 -65.51
N LYS A 134 -43.03 -6.32 -65.68
CA LYS A 134 -43.39 -7.46 -66.55
C LYS A 134 -42.22 -8.35 -67.03
N LYS A 135 -42.34 -9.63 -66.64
CA LYS A 135 -42.07 -10.86 -67.39
C LYS A 135 -40.60 -11.32 -67.43
N PHE A 136 -40.24 -12.56 -67.14
CA PHE A 136 -40.94 -13.83 -66.88
C PHE A 136 -40.17 -14.58 -65.79
#